data_AF-A0A524M6F3-F1
#
_entry.id   AF-A0A524M6F3-F1
#
_cell.length_a   1.000
_cell.length_b   1.000
_cell.length_c   1.000
_cell.angle_alpha   90.00
_cell.angle_beta   90.00
_cell.angle_gamma   90.00
#
_symmetry.space_group_name_H-M   'P 1'
#
loop_
_entity.id
_entity.type
_entity.pdbx_description
1 polymer ?
#
loop_
_entity_poly.entity_id
_entity_poly.type
_entity_poly.pdbx_seq_one_letter_code
_entity_poly.pdbx_strand_id
1 'polypeptide(L)'
;MSNDEIEMLEDIESYSPSVQNINTVINVVAALHIFSGIIAIPIAYLLFSAFTFQVPLIIVITILIVEAVLITSIPLYFIISWAIWSLQSWAWKVAIIANVIFLILNLIGGIILPALLNIVFLFALFGSDVKLALIPLND
;
A
#
# COMPACT_ATOMS: atom_id res chain seq x y z
N MET A 1 14.60 31.12 30.40
CA MET A 1 13.54 30.58 29.53
C MET A 1 12.42 31.60 29.53
N SER A 2 12.16 32.23 28.39
CA SER A 2 11.06 33.21 28.27
C SER A 2 9.72 32.47 28.19
N ASN A 3 8.61 33.14 28.52
CA ASN A 3 7.27 32.56 28.33
C ASN A 3 7.03 32.15 26.86
N ASP A 4 7.61 32.88 25.91
CA ASP A 4 7.54 32.54 24.47
C ASP A 4 8.26 31.22 24.14
N GLU A 5 9.35 30.87 24.82
CA GLU A 5 10.02 29.57 24.64
C GLU A 5 9.21 28.41 25.23
N ILE A 6 8.41 28.67 26.28
CA ILE A 6 7.57 27.65 26.92
C ILE A 6 6.33 27.38 26.06
N GLU A 7 5.67 28.42 25.53
CA GLU A 7 4.55 28.26 24.59
C GLU A 7 4.97 27.53 23.31
N MET A 8 6.15 27.85 22.76
CA MET A 8 6.66 27.20 21.56
C MET A 8 6.98 25.71 21.78
N LEU A 9 7.45 25.34 22.98
CA LEU A 9 7.73 23.94 23.34
C LEU A 9 6.45 23.15 23.61
N GLU A 10 5.43 23.75 24.24
CA GLU A 10 4.11 23.12 24.41
C GLU A 10 3.42 22.86 23.06
N ASP A 11 3.58 23.77 22.08
CA ASP A 11 3.03 23.58 20.73
C ASP A 11 3.76 22.44 19.98
N ILE A 12 5.09 22.35 20.12
CA ILE A 12 5.90 21.25 19.53
C ILE A 12 5.59 19.90 20.18
N GLU A 13 5.41 19.84 21.49
CA GLU A 13 5.04 18.61 22.19
C GLU A 13 3.60 18.18 21.88
N SER A 14 2.68 19.11 21.61
CA SER A 14 1.31 18.78 21.18
C SER A 14 1.24 18.20 19.75
N TYR A 15 2.20 18.55 18.89
CA TYR A 15 2.30 18.08 17.50
C TYR A 15 3.03 16.74 17.35
N SER A 16 3.80 16.32 18.37
CA SER A 16 4.60 15.08 18.38
C SER A 16 3.78 13.76 18.30
N PRO A 17 2.68 13.59 19.07
CA PRO A 17 1.92 12.33 19.08
C PRO A 17 1.20 12.03 17.75
N SER A 18 0.70 13.07 17.07
CA SER A 18 -0.03 12.94 15.81
C SER A 18 0.90 12.49 14.68
N VAL A 19 2.09 13.10 14.58
CA VAL A 19 3.12 12.72 13.60
C VAL A 19 3.66 11.31 13.84
N GLN A 20 3.88 10.92 15.10
CA GLN A 20 4.34 9.57 15.43
C GLN A 20 3.30 8.48 15.08
N ASN A 21 2.01 8.76 15.30
CA ASN A 21 0.93 7.88 14.89
C ASN A 21 0.83 7.73 13.37
N ILE A 22 1.00 8.83 12.62
CA ILE A 22 1.02 8.81 11.15
C ILE A 22 2.15 7.94 10.61
N ASN A 23 3.36 8.15 11.10
CA ASN A 23 4.52 7.35 10.70
C ASN A 23 4.32 5.85 10.99
N THR A 24 3.68 5.54 12.12
CA THR A 24 3.35 4.15 12.49
C THR A 24 2.35 3.53 11.52
N VAL A 25 1.25 4.22 11.19
CA VAL A 25 0.23 3.72 10.24
C VAL A 25 0.86 3.49 8.86
N ILE A 26 1.64 4.45 8.37
CA ILE A 26 2.34 4.39 7.10
C ILE A 26 3.28 3.18 7.05
N ASN A 27 4.09 2.97 8.08
CA ASN A 27 5.02 1.84 8.17
C ASN A 27 4.30 0.49 8.25
N VAL A 28 3.19 0.41 8.99
CA VAL A 28 2.38 -0.82 9.08
C VAL A 28 1.78 -1.16 7.71
N VAL A 29 1.23 -0.17 6.99
CA VAL A 29 0.66 -0.40 5.65
C VAL A 29 1.73 -0.81 4.64
N ALA A 30 2.91 -0.19 4.67
CA ALA A 30 4.04 -0.58 3.83
C ALA A 30 4.47 -2.02 4.13
N ALA A 31 4.63 -2.38 5.40
CA ALA A 31 4.99 -3.74 5.81
C ALA A 31 3.95 -4.77 5.32
N LEU A 32 2.66 -4.47 5.45
CA LEU A 32 1.59 -5.34 4.96
C LEU A 32 1.66 -5.56 3.44
N HIS A 33 2.00 -4.53 2.66
CA HIS A 33 2.19 -4.68 1.21
C HIS A 33 3.40 -5.56 0.90
N ILE A 34 4.54 -5.38 1.59
CA ILE A 34 5.72 -6.24 1.43
C ILE A 34 5.38 -7.70 1.72
N PHE A 35 4.76 -7.98 2.87
CA PHE A 35 4.39 -9.35 3.23
C PHE A 35 3.39 -9.96 2.23
N SER A 36 2.42 -9.17 1.77
CA SER A 36 1.47 -9.61 0.76
C SER A 36 2.17 -9.96 -0.57
N GLY A 37 3.14 -9.16 -1.00
CA GLY A 37 3.96 -9.46 -2.19
C GLY A 37 4.79 -10.73 -2.03
N ILE A 38 5.41 -10.94 -0.86
CA ILE A 38 6.19 -12.15 -0.56
C ILE A 38 5.29 -13.39 -0.56
N ILE A 39 4.09 -13.31 0.03
CA ILE A 39 3.12 -14.41 0.08
C ILE A 39 2.49 -14.68 -1.30
N ALA A 40 2.33 -13.65 -2.13
CA ALA A 40 1.76 -13.80 -3.47
C ALA A 40 2.65 -14.67 -4.40
N ILE A 41 3.97 -14.64 -4.23
CA ILE A 41 4.91 -15.43 -5.03
C ILE A 41 4.66 -16.95 -4.93
N PRO A 42 4.67 -17.59 -3.75
CA PRO A 42 4.39 -19.02 -3.63
C PRO A 42 2.94 -19.35 -4.01
N ILE A 43 1.97 -18.46 -3.76
CA ILE A 43 0.58 -18.69 -4.20
C ILE A 43 0.49 -18.73 -5.73
N ALA A 44 1.13 -17.80 -6.43
CA ALA A 44 1.18 -17.80 -7.89
C ALA A 44 1.80 -19.08 -8.44
N TYR A 45 2.91 -19.54 -7.83
CA TYR A 45 3.55 -20.80 -8.19
C TYR A 45 2.65 -22.03 -7.95
N LEU A 46 1.95 -22.08 -6.82
CA LEU A 46 1.03 -23.17 -6.49
C LEU A 46 -0.16 -23.20 -7.46
N LEU A 47 -0.72 -22.04 -7.82
CA LEU A 47 -1.79 -21.94 -8.81
C LEU A 47 -1.32 -22.43 -10.20
N PHE A 48 -0.11 -22.04 -10.61
CA PHE A 48 0.47 -22.51 -11.88
C PHE A 48 0.74 -24.01 -11.89
N SER A 49 1.20 -24.60 -10.78
CA SER A 49 1.45 -26.05 -10.70
C SER A 49 0.16 -26.89 -10.62
N ALA A 50 -0.95 -26.30 -10.18
CA ALA A 50 -2.26 -26.96 -10.11
C ALA A 50 -2.93 -27.16 -11.50
N PHE A 51 -2.31 -26.69 -12.59
CA PHE A 51 -2.86 -26.73 -13.95
C PHE A 51 -2.99 -28.13 -14.59
N THR A 52 -2.84 -29.21 -13.82
CA THR A 52 -2.76 -30.59 -14.31
C THR A 52 -4.10 -31.35 -14.27
N PHE A 53 -5.21 -30.69 -13.93
CA PHE A 53 -6.51 -31.35 -13.81
C PHE A 53 -7.37 -31.21 -15.08
N GLN A 54 -8.19 -32.21 -15.39
CA GLN A 54 -9.15 -32.22 -16.49
C GLN A 54 -10.34 -31.28 -16.18
N VAL A 55 -10.06 -30.00 -16.03
CA VAL A 55 -11.02 -28.99 -15.58
C VAL A 55 -11.77 -28.39 -16.79
N PRO A 56 -13.09 -28.10 -16.67
CA PRO A 56 -13.82 -27.37 -17.69
C PRO A 56 -13.13 -26.08 -18.15
N LEU A 57 -13.20 -25.79 -19.46
CA LEU A 57 -12.53 -24.64 -20.10
C LEU A 57 -12.79 -23.30 -19.40
N ILE A 58 -14.01 -23.08 -18.91
CA ILE A 58 -14.38 -21.83 -18.21
C ILE A 58 -13.59 -21.65 -16.91
N ILE A 59 -13.32 -22.73 -16.18
CA ILE A 59 -12.55 -22.69 -14.94
C ILE A 59 -11.08 -22.45 -15.27
N VAL A 60 -10.57 -23.09 -16.33
CA VAL A 60 -9.21 -22.86 -16.83
C VAL A 60 -9.00 -21.37 -17.16
N ILE A 61 -9.91 -20.75 -17.91
CA ILE A 61 -9.84 -19.32 -18.25
C ILE A 61 -9.87 -18.47 -16.98
N THR A 62 -10.73 -18.80 -16.01
CA THR A 62 -10.82 -18.05 -14.74
C THR A 62 -9.51 -18.13 -13.96
N ILE A 63 -8.90 -19.32 -13.85
CA ILE A 63 -7.62 -19.50 -13.17
C ILE A 63 -6.52 -18.68 -13.86
N LEU A 64 -6.44 -18.69 -15.20
CA LEU A 64 -5.46 -17.88 -15.94
C LEU A 64 -5.62 -16.38 -15.66
N ILE A 65 -6.86 -15.88 -15.57
CA ILE A 65 -7.12 -14.48 -15.26
C ILE A 65 -6.62 -14.15 -13.85
N VAL A 66 -6.99 -14.96 -12.86
CA VAL A 66 -6.56 -14.77 -11.46
C VAL A 66 -5.04 -14.82 -11.34
N GLU A 67 -4.40 -15.76 -12.03
CA GLU A 67 -2.96 -15.92 -12.03
C GLU A 67 -2.24 -14.73 -12.69
N ALA A 68 -2.71 -14.30 -13.87
CA ALA A 68 -2.17 -13.13 -14.56
C ALA A 68 -2.27 -11.87 -13.70
N VAL A 69 -3.40 -11.67 -13.03
CA VAL A 69 -3.61 -10.59 -12.07
C VAL A 69 -2.62 -10.70 -10.93
N LEU A 70 -2.49 -11.87 -10.30
CA LEU A 70 -1.62 -12.08 -9.15
C LEU A 70 -0.15 -11.83 -9.49
N ILE A 71 0.34 -12.37 -10.61
CA ILE A 71 1.72 -12.19 -11.08
C ILE A 71 2.00 -10.71 -11.39
N THR A 72 1.09 -10.06 -12.11
CA THR A 72 1.24 -8.63 -12.47
C THR A 72 1.19 -7.72 -11.23
N SER A 73 0.52 -8.18 -10.17
CA SER A 73 0.39 -7.45 -8.90
C SER A 73 1.63 -7.51 -8.01
N ILE A 74 2.47 -8.54 -8.14
CA ILE A 74 3.71 -8.71 -7.36
C ILE A 74 4.58 -7.44 -7.39
N PRO A 75 4.97 -6.87 -8.56
CA PRO A 75 5.78 -5.65 -8.58
C PRO A 75 5.06 -4.45 -7.95
N LEU A 76 3.73 -4.37 -8.02
CA LEU A 76 2.97 -3.25 -7.45
C LEU A 76 3.07 -3.21 -5.93
N TYR A 77 3.07 -4.37 -5.24
CA TYR A 77 3.31 -4.43 -3.80
C TYR A 77 4.63 -3.76 -3.40
N PHE A 78 5.70 -4.05 -4.14
CA PHE A 78 7.03 -3.49 -3.85
C PHE A 78 7.12 -2.01 -4.23
N ILE A 79 6.54 -1.61 -5.37
CA ILE A 79 6.51 -0.19 -5.79
C ILE A 79 5.77 0.65 -4.76
N ILE A 80 4.59 0.20 -4.29
CA ILE A 80 3.81 0.91 -3.28
C ILE A 80 4.60 1.00 -1.97
N SER A 81 5.17 -0.12 -1.51
CA SER A 81 5.95 -0.15 -0.26
C SER A 81 7.17 0.77 -0.31
N TRP A 82 7.90 0.76 -1.42
CA TRP A 82 9.05 1.63 -1.64
C TRP A 82 8.64 3.11 -1.72
N ALA A 83 7.55 3.40 -2.42
CA ALA A 83 7.05 4.76 -2.58
C ALA A 83 6.59 5.36 -1.24
N ILE A 84 5.99 4.52 -0.38
CA ILE A 84 5.63 4.88 0.99
C ILE A 84 6.88 5.19 1.83
N TRP A 85 7.88 4.31 1.80
CA TRP A 85 9.11 4.48 2.60
C TRP A 85 9.93 5.69 2.14
N SER A 86 9.91 6.02 0.86
CA SER A 86 10.73 7.11 0.33
C SER A 86 10.38 8.48 0.95
N LEU A 87 9.16 8.64 1.50
CA LEU A 87 8.66 9.89 2.14
C LEU A 87 8.83 11.15 1.26
N GLN A 88 9.05 10.98 -0.04
CA GLN A 88 9.21 12.06 -1.00
C GLN A 88 7.86 12.41 -1.63
N SER A 89 7.60 13.71 -1.80
CA SER A 89 6.32 14.23 -2.32
C SER A 89 5.95 13.70 -3.70
N TRP A 90 6.95 13.38 -4.55
CA TRP A 90 6.71 12.77 -5.86
C TRP A 90 6.45 11.26 -5.78
N ALA A 91 7.15 10.54 -4.88
CA ALA A 91 6.97 9.10 -4.68
C ALA A 91 5.54 8.81 -4.18
N TRP A 92 4.96 9.73 -3.41
CA TRP A 92 3.58 9.64 -2.98
C TRP A 92 2.56 9.58 -4.13
N LYS A 93 2.76 10.39 -5.18
CA LYS A 93 1.90 10.36 -6.38
C LYS A 93 2.00 9.00 -7.08
N VAL A 94 3.21 8.43 -7.12
CA VAL A 94 3.45 7.08 -7.63
C VAL A 94 2.69 6.04 -6.79
N ALA A 95 2.72 6.16 -5.45
CA ALA A 95 1.99 5.26 -4.56
C ALA A 95 0.48 5.29 -4.82
N ILE A 96 -0.12 6.47 -4.98
CA ILE A 96 -1.56 6.62 -5.29
C ILE A 96 -1.88 5.95 -6.63
N ILE A 97 -1.14 6.27 -7.69
CA ILE A 97 -1.40 5.75 -9.04
C ILE A 97 -1.23 4.22 -9.05
N ALA A 98 -0.13 3.72 -8.49
CA ALA A 98 0.13 2.28 -8.40
C ALA A 98 -0.97 1.58 -7.59
N ASN A 99 -1.44 2.18 -6.49
CA ASN A 99 -2.49 1.59 -5.67
C ASN A 99 -3.86 1.56 -6.35
N VAL A 100 -4.19 2.58 -7.16
CA VAL A 100 -5.43 2.58 -7.96
C VAL A 100 -5.39 1.49 -9.03
N ILE A 101 -4.28 1.40 -9.77
CA ILE A 101 -4.06 0.32 -10.75
C ILE A 101 -4.19 -1.04 -10.06
N PHE A 102 -3.58 -1.16 -8.88
CA PHE A 102 -3.56 -2.41 -8.14
C PHE A 102 -4.96 -2.81 -7.63
N LEU A 103 -5.74 -1.85 -7.12
CA LEU A 103 -7.13 -2.08 -6.75
C LEU A 103 -7.96 -2.60 -7.94
N ILE A 104 -7.81 -1.98 -9.12
CA ILE A 104 -8.53 -2.41 -10.33
C ILE A 104 -8.17 -3.86 -10.69
N LEU A 105 -6.88 -4.19 -10.68
CA LEU A 105 -6.41 -5.55 -10.95
C LEU A 105 -7.01 -6.55 -9.96
N ASN A 106 -7.00 -6.25 -8.65
CA ASN A 106 -7.56 -7.13 -7.64
C ASN A 106 -9.08 -7.32 -7.78
N LEU A 107 -9.82 -6.28 -8.19
CA LEU A 107 -11.26 -6.39 -8.46
C LEU A 107 -11.53 -7.27 -9.68
N ILE A 108 -10.74 -7.14 -10.76
CA ILE A 108 -10.85 -7.99 -11.95
C ILE A 108 -10.53 -9.46 -11.61
N GLY A 109 -9.49 -9.69 -10.81
CA GLY A 109 -9.10 -11.03 -10.36
C GLY A 109 -9.96 -11.60 -9.22
N GLY A 110 -10.94 -10.85 -8.70
CA GLY A 110 -11.74 -11.29 -7.56
C GLY A 110 -10.94 -11.52 -6.27
N ILE A 111 -9.78 -10.88 -6.11
CA ILE A 111 -8.87 -11.09 -4.99
C ILE A 111 -9.21 -10.09 -3.86
N ILE A 112 -10.11 -10.51 -2.96
CA ILE A 112 -10.76 -9.64 -1.97
C ILE A 112 -9.77 -9.04 -0.97
N LEU A 113 -8.88 -9.85 -0.39
CA LEU A 113 -8.03 -9.41 0.71
C LEU A 113 -7.05 -8.29 0.30
N PRO A 114 -6.32 -8.40 -0.83
CA PRO A 114 -5.51 -7.30 -1.36
C PRO A 114 -6.34 -6.07 -1.75
N ALA A 115 -7.53 -6.25 -2.32
CA ALA A 115 -8.41 -5.13 -2.65
C ALA A 115 -8.79 -4.31 -1.40
N LEU A 116 -9.07 -4.97 -0.27
CA LEU A 116 -9.31 -4.31 1.01
C LEU A 116 -8.07 -3.55 1.49
N LEU A 117 -6.87 -4.13 1.35
CA LEU A 117 -5.63 -3.47 1.70
C LEU A 117 -5.40 -2.20 0.85
N ASN A 118 -5.71 -2.25 -0.45
CA ASN A 118 -5.64 -1.08 -1.32
C ASN A 118 -6.61 0.02 -0.89
N ILE A 119 -7.85 -0.34 -0.50
CA ILE A 119 -8.86 0.60 -0.02
C ILE A 119 -8.41 1.25 1.28
N VAL A 120 -7.96 0.46 2.26
CA VAL A 120 -7.42 0.96 3.53
C VAL A 120 -6.26 1.91 3.28
N PHE A 121 -5.37 1.57 2.34
CA PHE A 121 -4.28 2.45 1.97
C PHE A 121 -4.79 3.76 1.36
N LEU A 122 -5.75 3.76 0.42
CA LEU A 122 -6.35 5.01 -0.08
C LEU A 122 -6.90 5.88 1.06
N PHE A 123 -7.64 5.29 2.01
CA PHE A 123 -8.13 6.03 3.16
C PHE A 123 -7.01 6.63 4.00
N ALA A 124 -5.95 5.87 4.27
CA ALA A 124 -4.77 6.39 4.96
C ALA A 124 -4.11 7.53 4.18
N LEU A 125 -3.99 7.41 2.84
CA LEU A 125 -3.40 8.43 1.98
C LEU A 125 -4.20 9.74 1.95
N PHE A 126 -5.53 9.64 2.09
CA PHE A 126 -6.44 10.80 2.06
C PHE A 126 -6.65 11.46 3.43
N GLY A 127 -6.11 10.90 4.51
CA GLY A 127 -6.10 11.54 5.82
C GLY A 127 -5.45 12.92 5.77
N SER A 128 -6.09 13.92 6.39
CA SER A 128 -5.60 15.32 6.44
C SER A 128 -4.17 15.40 6.93
N ASP A 129 -3.84 14.59 7.93
CA ASP A 129 -2.59 14.70 8.67
C ASP A 129 -1.42 14.11 7.88
N VAL A 130 -1.69 13.10 7.06
CA VAL A 130 -0.74 12.51 6.13
C VAL A 130 -0.45 13.48 4.98
N LYS A 131 -1.47 14.15 4.44
CA LYS A 131 -1.27 15.22 3.43
C LYS A 131 -0.41 16.37 3.98
N LEU A 132 -0.62 16.75 5.24
CA LEU A 132 0.16 17.79 5.92
C LEU A 132 1.63 17.37 6.12
N ALA A 133 1.89 16.12 6.49
CA ALA A 133 3.25 15.57 6.63
C ALA A 133 4.02 15.48 5.29
N LEU A 134 3.33 15.59 4.16
CA LEU A 134 3.89 15.52 2.80
C LEU A 134 4.00 16.87 2.11
N ILE A 135 3.56 17.95 2.77
CA ILE A 135 3.92 19.29 2.34
C ILE A 135 5.44 19.36 2.47
N PRO A 136 6.18 19.69 1.38
CA PRO A 136 7.61 19.79 1.47
C PRO A 136 7.95 20.75 2.61
N LEU A 137 8.72 20.29 3.59
CA LEU A 137 9.53 21.19 4.38
C LEU A 137 10.41 21.89 3.34
N ASN A 138 10.03 23.10 2.95
CA ASN A 138 10.86 23.90 2.06
C ASN A 138 12.23 24.00 2.73
N ASP A 139 13.25 23.47 2.05
CA ASP A 139 14.65 23.81 2.29
C ASP A 139 14.86 25.33 2.15
#